data_AF-A0A948I3I1-F1
#
_entry.id   AF-A0A948I3I1-F1
#
_cell.length_a   1.000
_cell.length_b   1.000
_cell.length_c   1.000
_cell.angle_alpha   90.00
_cell.angle_beta   90.00
_cell.angle_gamma   90.00
#
_symmetry.space_group_name_H-M   'P 1'
#
loop_
_entity.id
_entity.type
_entity.pdbx_description
1 polymer ?
#
loop_
_entity_poly.entity_id
_entity_poly.type
_entity_poly.pdbx_seq_one_letter_code
_entity_poly.pdbx_strand_id
1 'polypeptide(L)'
;MSGSDRKTFYLTTAISYPNGAPHIGHAYEAIASDVIARFKRLDGYEVMFLTGTDEHGQKMQQTAERLGITPRQLADEMAPKFQAMVKHLNISNDDFIRTTEP
;
A
#
# COMPACT_ATOMS: atom_id res chain seq x y z
N MET A 1 19.72 11.18 -22.64
CA MET A 1 20.23 11.55 -21.30
C MET A 1 20.72 10.27 -20.63
N SER A 2 22.01 10.21 -20.28
CA SER A 2 22.55 9.14 -19.43
C SER A 2 21.81 9.14 -18.09
N GLY A 3 21.55 7.96 -17.51
CA GLY A 3 20.73 7.80 -16.29
C GLY A 3 21.24 8.50 -15.01
N SER A 4 22.31 9.29 -15.08
CA SER A 4 22.92 10.00 -13.95
C SER A 4 22.28 11.36 -13.62
N ASP A 5 21.42 11.91 -14.49
CA ASP A 5 20.89 13.29 -14.35
C ASP A 5 19.39 13.39 -14.03
N ARG A 6 18.67 12.27 -13.88
CA ARG A 6 17.23 12.35 -13.56
C ARG A 6 17.03 12.63 -12.08
N LYS A 7 16.21 13.63 -11.77
CA LYS A 7 15.81 13.95 -10.40
C LYS A 7 14.96 12.82 -9.84
N THR A 8 15.16 12.49 -8.57
CA THR A 8 14.38 11.47 -7.87
C THR A 8 13.15 12.08 -7.20
N PHE A 9 12.09 11.30 -7.09
CA PHE A 9 10.89 11.65 -6.35
C PHE A 9 10.37 10.43 -5.59
N TYR A 10 10.29 10.53 -4.27
CA TYR A 10 9.78 9.46 -3.42
C TYR A 10 8.41 9.83 -2.87
N LEU A 11 7.41 8.99 -3.12
CA LEU A 11 6.04 9.14 -2.67
C LEU A 11 5.61 7.93 -1.84
N THR A 12 4.82 8.18 -0.80
CA THR A 12 4.21 7.12 0.01
C THR A 12 2.72 7.38 0.18
N THR A 13 1.94 6.32 0.36
CA THR A 13 0.65 6.42 1.07
C THR A 13 0.85 6.19 2.56
N ALA A 14 -0.16 6.50 3.37
CA ALA A 14 -0.34 5.77 4.62
C ALA A 14 -0.47 4.28 4.30
N ILE A 15 0.14 3.43 5.13
CA ILE A 15 -0.05 1.99 5.05
C ILE A 15 -1.42 1.64 5.67
N SER A 16 -2.21 0.83 4.95
CA SER A 16 -3.59 0.54 5.32
C SER A 16 -3.68 -0.38 6.54
N TYR A 17 -4.63 -0.13 7.42
CA TYR A 17 -4.88 -0.99 8.57
C TYR A 17 -5.82 -2.13 8.17
N PRO A 18 -5.35 -3.39 8.02
CA PRO A 18 -6.10 -4.43 7.34
C PRO A 18 -6.97 -5.23 8.30
N ASN A 19 -7.70 -4.55 9.20
CA ASN A 19 -8.65 -5.16 10.12
C ASN A 19 -10.03 -5.41 9.48
N GLY A 20 -10.11 -5.30 8.16
CA GLY A 20 -11.29 -5.48 7.34
C GLY A 20 -10.91 -5.41 5.85
N ALA A 21 -11.90 -5.63 4.99
CA ALA A 21 -11.69 -5.58 3.54
C ALA A 21 -11.38 -4.14 3.05
N PRO A 22 -10.62 -3.98 1.95
CA PRO A 22 -10.41 -2.67 1.32
C PRO A 22 -11.74 -2.01 0.93
N HIS A 23 -11.77 -0.68 0.93
CA HIS A 23 -12.97 0.11 0.66
C HIS A 23 -12.58 1.44 -0.01
N ILE A 24 -13.58 2.26 -0.34
CA ILE A 24 -13.38 3.48 -1.14
C ILE A 24 -12.34 4.46 -0.55
N GLY A 25 -12.25 4.59 0.78
CA GLY A 25 -11.20 5.39 1.42
C GLY A 25 -9.78 4.95 1.05
N HIS A 26 -9.49 3.65 1.12
CA HIS A 26 -8.19 3.09 0.73
C HIS A 26 -7.92 3.29 -0.78
N ALA A 27 -8.96 3.08 -1.60
CA ALA A 27 -8.85 3.26 -3.05
C ALA A 27 -8.57 4.73 -3.41
N TYR A 28 -9.22 5.68 -2.74
CA TYR A 28 -9.04 7.11 -3.00
C TYR A 28 -7.59 7.54 -2.77
N GLU A 29 -7.00 7.17 -1.63
CA GLU A 29 -5.60 7.52 -1.35
C GLU A 29 -4.64 6.88 -2.36
N ALA A 30 -4.84 5.59 -2.67
CA ALA A 30 -4.02 4.89 -3.65
C ALA A 30 -4.08 5.57 -5.04
N ILE A 31 -5.28 5.94 -5.51
CA ILE A 31 -5.48 6.61 -6.80
C ILE A 31 -4.88 8.03 -6.79
N ALA A 32 -5.11 8.81 -5.73
CA ALA A 32 -4.58 10.17 -5.64
C ALA A 32 -3.04 10.17 -5.68
N SER A 33 -2.40 9.27 -4.92
CA SER A 33 -0.96 9.10 -4.94
C SER A 33 -0.45 8.58 -6.29
N ASP A 34 -1.18 7.66 -6.93
CA ASP A 34 -0.84 7.16 -8.26
C ASP A 34 -0.84 8.26 -9.33
N VAL A 35 -1.81 9.18 -9.30
CA VAL A 35 -1.85 10.33 -10.20
C VAL A 35 -0.60 11.19 -10.05
N ILE A 36 -0.17 11.45 -8.80
CA ILE A 36 1.05 12.23 -8.51
C ILE A 36 2.29 11.49 -9.03
N ALA A 37 2.41 10.18 -8.74
CA ALA A 37 3.54 9.37 -9.18
C ALA A 37 3.64 9.35 -10.71
N ARG A 38 2.53 9.11 -11.41
CA ARG A 38 2.47 9.12 -12.89
C ARG A 38 2.82 10.49 -13.47
N PHE A 39 2.31 11.57 -12.86
CA PHE A 39 2.66 12.92 -13.29
C PHE A 39 4.16 13.20 -13.14
N LYS A 40 4.78 12.77 -12.04
CA LYS A 40 6.23 12.92 -11.84
C LYS A 40 7.06 12.08 -12.80
N ARG A 41 6.64 10.85 -13.11
CA ARG A 41 7.27 10.04 -14.17
C ARG A 41 7.15 10.71 -15.54
N LEU A 42 6.00 11.31 -15.86
CA LEU A 42 5.80 12.08 -17.10
C LEU A 42 6.71 13.33 -17.17
N ASP A 43 6.96 13.98 -16.03
CA ASP A 43 7.87 15.12 -15.86
C ASP A 43 9.36 14.71 -15.84
N GLY A 44 9.67 13.45 -16.17
CA GLY A 44 11.04 12.94 -16.32
C GLY A 44 11.74 12.56 -15.02
N TYR A 45 11.04 12.49 -13.89
CA TYR A 45 11.61 12.04 -12.62
C TYR A 45 11.75 10.51 -12.58
N GLU A 46 12.77 10.05 -11.85
CA GLU A 46 12.82 8.68 -11.34
C GLU A 46 11.99 8.60 -10.06
N VAL A 47 10.88 7.86 -10.14
CA VAL A 47 9.90 7.80 -9.06
C VAL A 47 10.01 6.47 -8.33
N MET A 48 10.04 6.54 -7.00
CA MET A 48 9.71 5.44 -6.11
C MET A 48 8.33 5.74 -5.50
N PHE A 49 7.38 4.83 -5.60
CA PHE A 49 6.06 4.93 -5.00
C PHE A 49 5.80 3.71 -4.12
N LEU A 50 5.79 3.90 -2.80
CA LEU A 50 5.56 2.85 -1.81
C LEU A 50 4.14 2.95 -1.21
N THR A 51 3.46 1.82 -1.10
CA THR A 51 2.23 1.66 -0.32
C THR A 51 2.34 0.38 0.52
N GLY A 52 1.31 0.00 1.28
CA GLY A 52 1.41 -1.19 2.12
C GLY A 52 0.32 -1.36 3.17
N THR A 53 0.58 -2.25 4.13
CA THR A 53 -0.30 -2.57 5.27
C THR A 53 0.39 -2.48 6.62
N ASP A 54 -0.29 -1.88 7.59
CA ASP A 54 0.08 -1.88 9.02
C ASP A 54 -0.66 -3.00 9.75
N GLU A 55 0.07 -4.06 10.08
CA GLU A 55 -0.48 -5.33 10.53
C GLU A 55 -0.37 -5.53 12.06
N HIS A 56 0.03 -4.48 12.79
CA HIS A 56 0.15 -4.51 14.25
C HIS A 56 -0.93 -3.65 14.93
N GLY A 57 -1.09 -3.83 16.24
CA GLY A 57 -1.90 -2.93 17.09
C GLY A 57 -3.28 -3.48 17.50
N GLN A 58 -3.96 -2.69 18.34
CA GLN A 58 -5.12 -3.15 19.11
C GLN A 58 -6.33 -3.50 18.23
N LYS A 59 -6.56 -2.79 17.13
CA LYS A 59 -7.70 -3.04 16.24
C LYS A 59 -7.53 -4.36 15.46
N MET A 60 -6.31 -4.73 15.09
CA MET A 60 -6.02 -6.05 14.50
C MET A 60 -6.31 -7.16 15.52
N GLN A 61 -5.82 -6.99 16.76
CA GLN A 61 -6.07 -7.94 17.84
C GLN A 61 -7.56 -8.12 18.12
N GLN A 62 -8.30 -7.04 18.35
CA GLN A 62 -9.74 -7.10 18.63
C GLN A 62 -10.54 -7.77 17.49
N THR A 63 -10.14 -7.52 16.25
CA THR A 63 -10.79 -8.14 15.09
C THR A 63 -10.49 -9.63 15.02
N ALA A 64 -9.24 -10.02 15.22
CA ALA A 64 -8.82 -11.40 15.22
C ALA A 64 -9.50 -12.21 16.35
N GLU A 65 -9.58 -11.64 17.56
CA GLU A 65 -10.31 -12.21 18.69
C GLU A 65 -11.79 -12.44 18.38
N ARG A 66 -12.46 -11.44 17.79
CA ARG A 66 -13.87 -11.54 17.36
C ARG A 66 -14.10 -12.63 16.31
N LEU A 67 -13.10 -12.89 15.46
CA LEU A 67 -13.15 -13.91 14.41
C LEU A 67 -12.64 -15.28 14.89
N GLY A 68 -12.13 -15.39 16.13
CA GLY A 68 -11.56 -16.64 16.65
C GLY A 68 -10.26 -17.05 15.96
N ILE A 69 -9.49 -16.11 15.43
CA ILE A 69 -8.20 -16.34 14.73
C ILE A 69 -7.08 -15.51 15.38
N THR A 70 -5.84 -15.78 15.00
CA THR A 70 -4.68 -14.97 15.43
C THR A 70 -4.55 -13.68 14.61
N PRO A 71 -3.92 -12.61 15.16
CA PRO A 71 -3.66 -11.39 14.38
C PRO A 71 -2.83 -11.64 13.12
N ARG A 72 -1.90 -12.60 13.18
CA ARG A 72 -1.09 -13.00 12.03
C ARG A 72 -1.95 -13.63 10.92
N GLN A 73 -2.88 -14.51 11.28
CA GLN A 73 -3.82 -15.10 10.30
C GLN A 73 -4.71 -14.02 9.68
N LEU A 74 -5.20 -13.06 10.47
CA LEU A 74 -5.98 -11.93 9.94
C LEU A 74 -5.14 -11.11 8.94
N ALA A 75 -3.90 -10.79 9.30
CA ALA A 75 -2.99 -10.06 8.43
C ALA A 75 -2.70 -10.82 7.12
N ASP A 76 -2.39 -12.11 7.20
CA ASP A 76 -2.12 -12.96 6.04
C ASP A 76 -3.36 -13.18 5.17
N GLU A 77 -4.58 -13.08 5.71
CA GLU A 77 -5.82 -13.10 4.92
C GLU A 77 -6.12 -11.76 4.24
N MET A 78 -5.83 -10.64 4.92
CA MET A 78 -6.24 -9.31 4.47
C MET A 78 -5.22 -8.63 3.56
N ALA A 79 -3.92 -8.76 3.81
CA ALA A 79 -2.89 -8.12 2.99
C ALA A 79 -3.00 -8.47 1.49
N PRO A 80 -3.25 -9.75 1.09
CA PRO A 80 -3.48 -10.08 -0.33
C PRO A 80 -4.70 -9.37 -0.94
N LYS A 81 -5.73 -9.05 -0.16
CA LYS A 81 -6.91 -8.31 -0.65
C LYS A 81 -6.56 -6.85 -0.96
N PHE A 82 -5.70 -6.22 -0.16
CA PHE A 82 -5.18 -4.88 -0.44
C PHE A 82 -4.25 -4.87 -1.65
N GLN A 83 -3.35 -5.84 -1.78
CA GLN A 83 -2.52 -6.01 -2.97
C GLN A 83 -3.37 -6.22 -4.23
N ALA A 84 -4.42 -7.04 -4.13
CA ALA A 84 -5.36 -7.27 -5.23
C ALA A 84 -6.13 -6.00 -5.61
N MET A 85 -6.54 -5.17 -4.64
CA MET A 85 -7.17 -3.87 -4.91
C MET A 85 -6.22 -2.96 -5.72
N VAL A 86 -4.99 -2.79 -5.25
CA VAL A 86 -3.96 -1.96 -5.90
C VAL A 86 -3.71 -2.44 -7.34
N LYS A 87 -3.60 -3.76 -7.55
CA LYS A 87 -3.47 -4.36 -8.88
C LYS A 87 -4.70 -4.13 -9.75
N HIS A 88 -5.90 -4.32 -9.21
CA HIS A 88 -7.16 -4.18 -9.97
C HIS A 88 -7.41 -2.73 -10.40
N LEU A 89 -7.04 -1.77 -9.55
CA LEU A 89 -7.08 -0.34 -9.86
C LEU A 89 -5.95 0.13 -10.77
N ASN A 90 -5.04 -0.77 -11.17
CA ASN A 90 -3.87 -0.46 -12.00
C ASN A 90 -3.00 0.66 -11.38
N ILE A 91 -2.80 0.60 -10.06
CA ILE A 91 -1.91 1.51 -9.35
C ILE A 91 -0.46 1.20 -9.73
N SER A 92 0.34 2.23 -9.97
CA SER A 92 1.74 2.15 -10.39
C SER A 92 2.71 2.28 -9.22
N ASN A 93 2.38 1.73 -8.06
CA ASN A 93 3.33 1.62 -6.95
C ASN A 93 4.48 0.70 -7.37
N ASP A 94 5.68 1.05 -6.95
CA ASP A 94 6.90 0.28 -7.21
C ASP A 94 7.09 -0.82 -6.16
N ASP A 95 6.50 -0.63 -4.96
CA ASP A 95 6.57 -1.61 -3.88
C ASP A 95 5.29 -1.59 -3.01
N PHE A 96 5.04 -2.71 -2.32
CA PHE A 96 3.97 -2.91 -1.35
C PHE A 96 4.56 -3.55 -0.10
N ILE A 97 4.73 -2.78 0.97
CA ILE A 97 5.32 -3.27 2.22
C ILE A 97 4.26 -3.80 3.19
N ARG A 98 4.61 -4.82 3.94
CA ARG A 98 3.87 -5.27 5.12
C ARG A 98 4.74 -5.06 6.36
N THR A 99 4.17 -4.52 7.43
CA THR A 99 4.94 -4.33 8.68
C THR A 99 5.34 -5.65 9.36
N THR A 100 4.89 -6.81 8.87
CA THR A 100 5.26 -8.14 9.37
C THR A 100 6.33 -8.84 8.53
N GLU A 101 6.90 -8.15 7.53
CA GLU A 101 8.09 -8.61 6.81
C GLU A 101 9.35 -8.60 7.71
N PRO A 102 10.33 -9.50 7.48
CA PRO A 102 11.58 -9.58 8.27
C PRO A 102 12.55 -8.41 8.09
#